data_AF-A0A831RY62-F1
#
_entry.id   AF-A0A831RY62-F1
#
_cell.length_a   1.000
_cell.length_b   1.000
_cell.length_c   1.000
_cell.angle_alpha   90.00
_cell.angle_beta   90.00
_cell.angle_gamma   90.00
#
_symmetry.space_group_name_H-M   'P 1'
#
loop_
_entity.id
_entity.type
_entity.pdbx_description
1 polymer ?
#
loop_
_entity_poly.entity_id
_entity_poly.type
_entity_poly.pdbx_seq_one_letter_code
_entity_poly.pdbx_strand_id
1 'polypeptide(L)'
;MWKNASPRTIYLQDYQPPAWITDTVDLEFRLYEQGTRVISRLTLERNPAFSGETDELRLDGEGLKPVWLRLDGSELHGDAYRIDDQGLTLFNPPEYFVLESEVELSPETNTALEGLYRSGSMFCTQCEAEGFRRITWYQD
;
A
#
# COMPACT_ATOMS: atom_id res chain seq x y z
N MET A 1 16.29 -5.97 -20.74
CA MET A 1 16.83 -6.78 -19.63
C MET A 1 15.67 -7.16 -18.73
N TRP A 2 15.22 -8.41 -18.78
CA TRP A 2 14.17 -8.91 -17.89
C TRP A 2 14.81 -9.24 -16.54
N LYS A 3 14.38 -8.60 -15.46
CA LYS A 3 14.77 -9.00 -14.10
C LYS A 3 13.95 -10.25 -13.75
N ASN A 4 14.54 -11.42 -13.92
CA ASN A 4 14.09 -12.63 -13.24
C ASN A 4 14.42 -12.49 -11.75
N ALA A 5 13.52 -11.90 -10.97
CA ALA A 5 13.51 -12.10 -9.53
C ALA A 5 12.75 -13.41 -9.29
N SER A 6 13.47 -14.51 -9.07
CA SER A 6 12.86 -15.76 -8.62
C SER A 6 12.16 -15.50 -7.29
N PRO A 7 10.93 -16.02 -7.07
CA PRO A 7 10.23 -15.83 -5.81
C PRO A 7 11.10 -16.36 -4.66
N ARG A 8 11.29 -15.52 -3.64
CA ARG A 8 12.08 -15.87 -2.45
C ARG A 8 11.26 -16.81 -1.60
N THR A 9 11.84 -17.93 -1.17
CA THR A 9 11.18 -18.83 -0.22
C THR A 9 10.98 -18.12 1.12
N ILE A 10 9.75 -18.08 1.60
CA ILE A 10 9.36 -17.55 2.90
C ILE A 10 9.19 -18.73 3.85
N TYR A 11 9.77 -18.65 5.04
CA TYR A 11 9.67 -19.72 6.05
C TYR A 11 8.80 -19.27 7.22
N LEU A 12 7.91 -20.15 7.68
CA LEU A 12 7.05 -19.89 8.84
C LEU A 12 7.87 -19.57 10.12
N GLN A 13 9.05 -20.18 10.28
CA GLN A 13 9.93 -19.94 11.42
C GLN A 13 10.54 -18.53 11.45
N ASP A 14 10.55 -17.83 10.31
CA ASP A 14 11.09 -16.47 10.18
C ASP A 14 10.02 -15.41 10.47
N TYR A 15 8.78 -15.83 10.81
CA TYR A 15 7.70 -14.93 11.17
C TYR A 15 8.11 -14.03 12.34
N GLN A 16 7.86 -12.72 12.17
CA GLN A 16 7.95 -11.72 13.21
C GLN A 16 6.66 -10.90 13.20
N PRO A 17 6.19 -10.41 14.36
CA PRO A 17 5.15 -9.39 14.39
C PRO A 17 5.56 -8.19 13.52
N PRO A 18 4.63 -7.51 12.84
CA PRO A 18 4.97 -6.31 12.08
C PRO A 18 5.44 -5.21 13.02
N ALA A 19 6.35 -4.35 12.57
CA ALA A 19 6.84 -3.22 13.39
C ALA A 19 5.79 -2.14 13.67
N TRP A 20 4.72 -2.14 12.87
CA TRP A 20 3.60 -1.19 12.93
C TRP A 20 2.28 -1.95 12.87
N ILE A 21 1.28 -1.43 13.59
CA ILE A 21 -0.09 -1.89 13.55
C ILE A 21 -0.90 -0.84 12.79
N THR A 22 -1.77 -1.30 11.89
CA THR A 22 -2.82 -0.46 11.32
C THR A 22 -4.09 -0.65 12.15
N ASP A 23 -4.51 0.39 12.87
CA ASP A 23 -5.70 0.38 13.72
C ASP A 23 -6.98 0.58 12.91
N THR A 24 -6.98 1.57 12.00
CA THR A 24 -8.12 1.87 11.14
C THR A 24 -7.72 2.05 9.69
N VAL A 25 -8.64 1.68 8.80
CA VAL A 25 -8.53 1.85 7.36
C VAL A 25 -9.82 2.49 6.84
N ASP A 26 -9.75 3.75 6.41
CA ASP A 26 -10.85 4.43 5.72
C ASP A 26 -10.51 4.53 4.22
N LEU A 27 -11.40 4.07 3.36
CA LEU A 27 -11.21 4.08 1.90
C LEU A 27 -12.34 4.80 1.18
N GLU A 28 -11.98 5.68 0.26
CA GLU A 28 -12.90 6.28 -0.71
C GLU A 28 -12.48 5.90 -2.13
N PHE A 29 -13.40 5.25 -2.86
CA PHE A 29 -13.21 4.89 -4.27
C PHE A 29 -14.00 5.85 -5.16
N ARG A 30 -13.30 6.57 -6.04
CA ARG A 30 -13.91 7.32 -7.14
C ARG A 30 -13.71 6.55 -8.43
N LEU A 31 -14.77 5.81 -8.82
CA LEU A 31 -14.79 4.95 -9.99
C LEU A 31 -15.15 5.75 -11.25
N TYR A 32 -14.32 5.65 -12.28
CA TYR A 32 -14.59 6.23 -13.60
C TYR A 32 -14.44 5.16 -14.69
N GLU A 33 -14.90 5.45 -15.92
CA GLU A 33 -14.72 4.52 -17.04
C GLU A 33 -13.25 4.30 -17.41
N GLN A 34 -12.42 5.32 -17.21
CA GLN A 34 -10.97 5.30 -17.41
C GLN A 34 -10.30 5.80 -16.12
N GLY A 35 -9.52 4.95 -15.49
CA GLY A 35 -8.88 5.23 -14.21
C GLY A 35 -9.85 5.24 -13.02
N THR A 36 -9.31 4.91 -11.86
CA THR A 36 -9.97 4.98 -10.55
C THR A 36 -9.05 5.73 -9.60
N ARG A 37 -9.64 6.58 -8.76
CA ARG A 37 -8.94 7.24 -7.67
C ARG A 37 -9.29 6.56 -6.36
N VAL A 38 -8.28 6.18 -5.61
CA VAL A 38 -8.43 5.58 -4.29
C VAL A 38 -7.79 6.51 -3.28
N ILE A 39 -8.59 7.01 -2.35
CA ILE A 39 -8.11 7.77 -1.21
C ILE A 39 -8.11 6.81 -0.03
N SER A 40 -6.95 6.68 0.61
CA SER A 40 -6.76 5.86 1.79
C SER A 40 -6.38 6.74 2.97
N ARG A 41 -6.96 6.46 4.13
CA ARG A 41 -6.56 7.05 5.41
C ARG A 41 -6.33 5.92 6.41
N LEU A 42 -5.08 5.78 6.82
CA LEU A 42 -4.59 4.74 7.71
C LEU A 42 -4.23 5.37 9.06
N THR A 43 -4.79 4.86 10.15
CA THR A 43 -4.30 5.18 11.50
C THR A 43 -3.29 4.11 11.88
N LEU A 44 -2.05 4.51 12.13
CA LEU A 44 -0.92 3.62 12.35
C LEU A 44 -0.27 3.89 13.70
N GLU A 45 0.18 2.82 14.36
CA GLU A 45 0.94 2.91 15.61
C GLU A 45 2.08 1.90 15.68
N ARG A 46 3.10 2.19 16.49
CA ARG A 46 4.19 1.23 16.75
C ARG A 46 3.65 -0.01 17.42
N ASN A 47 4.08 -1.18 16.94
CA ASN A 47 3.69 -2.45 17.54
C ASN A 47 4.55 -2.75 18.79
N PRO A 48 3.99 -2.78 20.01
CA PRO A 48 4.76 -3.10 21.21
C PRO A 48 5.23 -4.57 21.26
N ALA A 49 4.66 -5.45 20.42
CA ALA A 49 5.09 -6.84 20.30
C ALA A 49 6.29 -7.03 19.35
N PHE A 50 6.67 -6.01 18.58
CA PHE A 50 7.85 -6.07 17.73
C PHE A 50 9.12 -5.86 18.56
N SER A 51 10.03 -6.83 18.50
CA SER A 51 11.28 -6.82 19.28
C SER A 51 12.52 -6.44 18.46
N GLY A 52 12.36 -6.16 17.16
CA GLY A 52 13.44 -5.70 16.29
C GLY A 52 13.64 -4.18 16.34
N GLU A 53 14.67 -3.71 15.66
CA GLU A 53 14.94 -2.29 15.45
C GLU A 53 14.57 -1.91 14.01
N THR A 54 13.69 -0.93 13.84
CA THR A 54 13.45 -0.31 12.53
C THR A 54 12.89 1.09 12.71
N ASP A 55 13.45 2.04 11.97
CA ASP A 55 12.95 3.41 11.87
C ASP A 55 12.09 3.62 10.63
N GLU A 56 11.76 2.55 9.91
CA GLU A 56 10.99 2.60 8.67
C GLU A 56 9.60 1.97 8.86
N LEU A 57 8.61 2.55 8.18
CA LEU A 57 7.36 1.86 7.85
C LEU A 57 7.39 1.53 6.36
N ARG A 58 7.25 0.25 6.02
CA ARG A 58 7.07 -0.21 4.64
C ARG A 58 5.60 -0.54 4.39
N LEU A 59 5.07 -0.02 3.30
CA LEU A 59 3.74 -0.32 2.77
C LEU A 59 3.89 -0.83 1.35
N ASP A 60 3.34 -2.00 1.07
CA ASP A 60 3.37 -2.64 -0.23
C ASP A 60 2.43 -1.93 -1.19
N GLY A 61 2.85 -1.81 -2.45
CA GLY A 61 2.05 -1.19 -3.50
C GLY A 61 2.59 -1.51 -4.89
N GLU A 62 1.72 -1.94 -5.80
CA GLU A 62 2.13 -2.30 -7.17
C GLU A 62 1.21 -1.64 -8.20
N GLY A 63 1.81 -1.02 -9.23
CA GLY A 63 1.05 -0.41 -10.33
C GLY A 63 0.24 0.82 -9.93
N LEU A 64 0.58 1.44 -8.79
CA LEU A 64 -0.10 2.61 -8.26
C LEU A 64 0.60 3.89 -8.74
N LYS A 65 -0.18 4.84 -9.27
CA LYS A 65 0.31 6.16 -9.63
C LYS A 65 0.05 7.13 -8.47
N PRO A 66 1.10 7.68 -7.83
CA PRO A 66 0.95 8.59 -6.69
C PRO A 66 0.33 9.91 -7.13
N VAL A 67 -0.54 10.47 -6.29
CA VAL A 67 -1.16 11.78 -6.52
C VAL A 67 -0.73 12.75 -5.44
N TRP A 68 -1.01 12.41 -4.19
CA TRP A 68 -0.55 13.13 -3.02
C TRP A 68 -0.42 12.18 -1.84
N LEU A 69 0.37 12.60 -0.86
CA LEU A 69 0.63 11.88 0.37
C LEU A 69 0.70 12.89 1.52
N ARG A 70 0.04 12.59 2.64
CA ARG A 70 0.00 13.44 3.83
C ARG A 70 0.21 12.61 5.08
N LEU A 71 0.90 13.20 6.05
CA LEU A 71 1.04 12.68 7.40
C LEU A 71 0.47 13.71 8.37
N ASP A 72 -0.51 13.28 9.17
CA ASP A 72 -1.26 14.13 10.10
C ASP A 72 -1.82 15.41 9.44
N GLY A 73 -2.41 15.24 8.25
CA GLY A 73 -3.00 16.32 7.46
C GLY A 73 -2.00 17.24 6.76
N SER A 74 -0.69 17.06 6.96
CA SER A 74 0.37 17.85 6.33
C SER A 74 0.96 17.11 5.12
N GLU A 75 1.15 17.81 4.00
CA GLU A 75 1.74 17.22 2.80
C GLU A 75 3.18 16.74 3.08
N LEU A 76 3.46 15.50 2.72
CA LEU A 76 4.79 14.92 2.85
C LEU A 76 5.65 15.35 1.66
N HIS A 77 6.86 15.81 1.93
CA HIS A 77 7.81 16.25 0.92
C HIS A 77 9.20 15.67 1.17
N GLY A 78 10.00 15.61 0.09
CA GLY A 78 11.45 15.40 0.18
C GLY A 78 11.85 14.02 0.71
N ASP A 79 12.73 14.04 1.72
CA ASP A 79 13.47 12.88 2.21
C ASP A 79 12.71 12.06 3.27
N ALA A 80 11.47 12.42 3.59
CA ALA A 80 10.64 11.74 4.59
C ALA A 80 10.08 10.40 4.09
N TYR A 81 10.08 10.17 2.77
CA TYR A 81 9.58 8.93 2.18
C TYR A 81 10.29 8.57 0.87
N ARG A 82 10.14 7.32 0.45
CA ARG A 82 10.54 6.83 -0.87
C ARG A 82 9.41 5.99 -1.46
N ILE A 83 9.11 6.20 -2.74
CA ILE A 83 8.24 5.32 -3.53
C ILE A 83 9.11 4.59 -4.53
N ASP A 84 8.96 3.27 -4.60
CA ASP A 84 9.60 2.39 -5.58
C ASP A 84 8.55 1.49 -6.25
N ASP A 85 8.99 0.54 -7.08
CA ASP A 85 8.10 -0.34 -7.84
C ASP A 85 7.32 -1.34 -6.98
N GLN A 86 7.72 -1.49 -5.72
CA GLN A 86 7.11 -2.43 -4.77
C GLN A 86 6.31 -1.71 -3.68
N GLY A 87 6.27 -0.37 -3.65
CA GLY A 87 5.47 0.39 -2.67
C GLY A 87 6.08 1.67 -2.12
N LEU A 88 5.65 2.02 -0.91
CA LEU A 88 5.98 3.24 -0.18
C LEU A 88 6.74 2.91 1.11
N THR A 89 7.87 3.57 1.33
CA THR A 89 8.61 3.56 2.59
C THR A 89 8.54 4.94 3.24
N LEU A 90 8.07 5.04 4.49
CA LEU A 90 8.21 6.24 5.33
C LEU A 90 9.45 6.09 6.23
N PHE A 91 10.25 7.15 6.32
CA PHE A 91 11.45 7.20 7.17
C PHE A 91 11.17 7.98 8.44
N ASN A 92 11.50 7.37 9.60
CA ASN A 92 11.34 7.93 10.94
C ASN A 92 9.93 8.52 11.22
N PRO A 93 8.81 7.83 10.87
CA PRO A 93 7.50 8.37 11.17
C PRO A 93 7.23 8.38 12.69
N PRO A 94 6.30 9.21 13.19
CA PRO A 94 5.93 9.26 14.61
C PRO A 94 5.42 7.91 15.14
N GLU A 95 5.42 7.70 16.45
CA GLU A 95 4.95 6.45 17.05
C GLU A 95 3.45 6.17 16.83
N TYR A 96 2.66 7.22 16.64
CA TYR A 96 1.23 7.19 16.30
C TYR A 96 0.95 8.32 15.32
N PHE A 97 0.32 8.02 14.19
CA PHE A 97 0.03 9.02 13.15
C PHE A 97 -1.08 8.56 12.21
N VAL A 98 -1.58 9.51 11.43
CA VAL A 98 -2.51 9.26 10.33
C VAL A 98 -1.77 9.46 9.01
N LEU A 99 -1.70 8.41 8.20
CA LEU A 99 -1.22 8.48 6.82
C LEU A 99 -2.42 8.59 5.88
N GLU A 100 -2.45 9.65 5.09
CA GLU A 100 -3.44 9.81 4.03
C GLU A 100 -2.74 9.79 2.67
N SER A 101 -3.32 9.08 1.71
CA SER A 101 -2.82 9.04 0.34
C SER A 101 -3.95 9.08 -0.66
N GLU A 102 -3.67 9.63 -1.84
CA GLU A 102 -4.47 9.36 -3.03
C GLU A 102 -3.58 8.73 -4.10
N VAL A 103 -4.06 7.63 -4.66
CA VAL A 103 -3.45 6.94 -5.78
C VAL A 103 -4.44 6.82 -6.93
N GLU A 104 -3.89 6.71 -8.14
CA GLU A 104 -4.61 6.40 -9.36
C GLU A 104 -4.20 5.01 -9.85
N LEU A 105 -5.18 4.23 -10.27
CA LEU A 105 -5.02 2.90 -10.86
C LEU A 105 -5.99 2.72 -12.03
N SER A 106 -5.73 1.75 -12.91
CA SER A 106 -6.53 1.52 -14.13
C SER A 106 -7.16 0.12 -14.13
N PRO A 107 -8.37 -0.08 -13.55
CA PRO A 107 -9.03 -1.39 -13.51
C PRO A 107 -9.38 -1.91 -14.90
N GLU A 108 -9.60 -1.01 -15.87
CA GLU A 108 -9.97 -1.30 -17.24
C GLU A 108 -8.84 -1.96 -18.05
N THR A 109 -7.59 -1.77 -17.64
CA THR A 109 -6.41 -2.40 -18.25
C THR A 109 -5.83 -3.53 -17.40
N ASN A 110 -6.44 -3.85 -16.26
CA ASN A 110 -5.93 -4.87 -15.34
C ASN A 110 -6.29 -6.29 -15.81
N THR A 111 -5.38 -6.92 -16.56
CA THR A 111 -5.55 -8.28 -17.07
C THR A 111 -5.12 -9.38 -16.07
N ALA A 112 -4.52 -9.01 -14.93
CA ALA A 112 -4.13 -9.97 -13.90
C ALA A 112 -5.34 -10.48 -13.09
N LEU A 113 -6.45 -9.73 -13.10
CA LEU A 113 -7.67 -10.03 -12.35
C LEU A 113 -7.45 -10.11 -10.83
N GLU A 114 -6.47 -9.34 -10.34
CA GLU A 114 -6.12 -9.17 -8.93
C GLU A 114 -6.16 -7.68 -8.56
N GLY A 115 -6.49 -7.36 -7.31
CA GLY A 115 -6.83 -6.00 -6.89
C GLY A 115 -8.16 -5.56 -7.49
N LEU A 116 -8.27 -4.29 -7.90
CA LEU A 116 -9.46 -3.76 -8.57
C LEU A 116 -9.35 -3.94 -10.09
N TYR A 117 -10.34 -4.57 -10.72
CA TYR A 117 -10.38 -4.82 -12.17
C TYR A 117 -11.81 -4.72 -12.73
N ARG A 118 -11.94 -4.72 -14.06
CA ARG A 118 -13.24 -4.78 -14.75
C ARG A 118 -13.58 -6.19 -15.24
N SER A 119 -14.80 -6.64 -14.96
CA SER A 119 -15.42 -7.83 -15.55
C SER A 119 -16.66 -7.41 -16.33
N GLY A 120 -16.53 -7.28 -17.65
CA GLY A 120 -17.56 -6.65 -18.49
C GLY A 120 -17.84 -5.22 -18.02
N SER A 121 -19.09 -4.91 -17.67
CA SER A 121 -19.46 -3.59 -17.16
C SER A 121 -19.15 -3.39 -15.67
N MET A 122 -18.89 -4.45 -14.91
CA MET A 122 -18.77 -4.40 -13.45
C MET A 122 -17.34 -4.14 -12.98
N PHE A 123 -17.20 -3.43 -11.86
CA PHE A 123 -15.96 -3.38 -11.08
C PHE A 123 -15.95 -4.53 -10.08
N CYS A 124 -14.84 -5.25 -10.01
CA CYS A 124 -14.65 -6.40 -9.13
C CYS A 124 -13.32 -6.30 -8.40
N THR A 125 -13.25 -6.89 -7.20
CA THR A 125 -12.02 -7.00 -6.42
C THR A 125 -11.67 -8.46 -6.16
N GLN A 126 -10.39 -8.79 -6.31
CA GLN A 126 -9.82 -10.05 -5.84
C GLN A 126 -8.55 -9.73 -5.03
N CYS A 127 -8.62 -9.89 -3.71
CA CYS A 127 -7.53 -9.46 -2.82
C CYS A 127 -6.70 -10.62 -2.27
N GLU A 128 -7.20 -11.86 -2.24
CA GLU A 128 -6.39 -12.99 -1.78
C GLU A 128 -5.41 -13.44 -2.89
N ALA A 129 -4.12 -13.69 -2.60
CA ALA A 129 -3.49 -13.58 -1.27
C ALA A 129 -2.92 -12.18 -0.96
N GLU A 130 -2.48 -11.45 -1.99
CA GLU A 130 -1.75 -10.17 -1.88
C GLU A 130 -2.22 -9.17 -2.95
N GLY A 131 -3.52 -9.14 -3.22
CA GLY A 131 -4.12 -8.29 -4.26
C GLY A 131 -4.42 -6.88 -3.78
N PHE A 132 -4.39 -6.62 -2.47
CA PHE A 132 -4.79 -5.32 -1.93
C PHE A 132 -3.72 -4.24 -2.18
N ARG A 133 -2.44 -4.61 -2.25
CA ARG A 133 -1.33 -3.73 -2.68
C ARG A 133 -1.50 -3.21 -4.12
N ARG A 134 -2.38 -3.80 -4.92
CA ARG A 134 -2.75 -3.29 -6.26
C ARG A 134 -3.89 -2.26 -6.22
N ILE A 135 -4.37 -1.89 -5.03
CA ILE A 135 -5.45 -0.93 -4.80
C ILE A 135 -4.95 0.35 -4.12
N THR A 136 -4.14 0.21 -3.07
CA THR A 136 -3.50 1.32 -2.35
C THR A 136 -2.23 0.82 -1.66
N TRP A 137 -1.40 1.72 -1.12
CA TRP A 137 -0.30 1.32 -0.24
C TRP A 137 -0.85 0.77 1.09
N TYR A 138 -0.42 -0.42 1.49
CA TYR A 138 -0.87 -1.10 2.70
C TYR A 138 0.14 -2.14 3.23
N GLN A 139 -0.01 -2.59 4.47
CA GLN A 139 0.73 -3.75 5.02
C GLN A 139 0.04 -5.05 4.56
N ASP A 140 0.20 -5.41 3.28
CA ASP A 140 -0.49 -6.54 2.61
C ASP A 140 0.33 -7.83 2.70
#